data_AF-A0A224VJP8-F1
#
_entry.id   AF-A0A224VJP8-F1
#
_cell.length_a   1.000
_cell.length_b   1.000
_cell.length_c   1.000
_cell.angle_alpha   90.00
_cell.angle_beta   90.00
_cell.angle_gamma   90.00
#
_symmetry.space_group_name_H-M   'P 1'
#
loop_
_entity.id
_entity.type
_entity.pdbx_description
1 polymer ?
#
loop_
_entity_poly.entity_id
_entity_poly.type
_entity_poly.pdbx_seq_one_letter_code
_entity_poly.pdbx_strand_id
1 'polypeptide(L)'
;MKTKRIIATALLTAGLGLSAISTNANALSWHKGTPRVLRGYWDNNKAKDELQISSKLIYVIPYGGASVSPVKSIKYRYVGYHTYQYKQGLYTGKIKLSTNHHYVKFQGISGLFAKK
;
A
#
# COMPACT_ATOMS: atom_id res chain seq x y z
N MET A 1 -27.64 -26.63 -63.66
CA MET A 1 -28.23 -26.81 -62.31
C MET A 1 -28.00 -25.54 -61.50
N LYS A 2 -29.06 -25.00 -60.90
CA LYS A 2 -29.08 -23.78 -60.07
C LYS A 2 -28.74 -24.16 -58.62
N THR A 3 -27.79 -23.47 -57.98
CA THR A 3 -27.77 -23.37 -56.51
C THR A 3 -27.25 -22.00 -56.09
N LYS A 4 -28.19 -21.13 -55.71
CA LYS A 4 -27.92 -19.85 -55.04
C LYS A 4 -27.39 -20.17 -53.64
N ARG A 5 -26.25 -19.59 -53.24
CA ARG A 5 -25.80 -19.60 -51.84
C ARG A 5 -26.18 -18.26 -51.21
N ILE A 6 -26.90 -18.38 -50.12
CA ILE A 6 -27.57 -17.35 -49.35
C ILE A 6 -26.55 -16.50 -48.60
N ILE A 7 -26.79 -15.18 -48.61
CA ILE A 7 -26.11 -14.16 -47.81
C ILE A 7 -26.52 -14.35 -46.35
N ALA A 8 -25.55 -14.49 -45.44
CA ALA A 8 -25.78 -14.35 -44.00
C ALA A 8 -24.91 -13.21 -43.47
N THR A 9 -25.58 -12.08 -43.25
CA THR A 9 -25.07 -10.86 -42.63
C THR A 9 -25.10 -11.01 -41.10
N ALA A 10 -24.00 -10.74 -40.41
CA ALA A 10 -23.97 -10.35 -39.00
C ALA A 10 -22.62 -9.65 -38.73
N LEU A 11 -22.51 -8.32 -38.89
CA LEU A 11 -22.60 -7.34 -37.80
C LEU A 11 -21.91 -7.79 -36.50
N LEU A 12 -20.70 -7.30 -36.25
CA LEU A 12 -20.43 -6.57 -35.02
C LEU A 12 -19.24 -5.60 -35.18
N THR A 13 -19.61 -4.37 -35.52
CA THR A 13 -19.15 -3.13 -34.90
C THR A 13 -17.82 -3.16 -34.13
N ALA A 14 -16.86 -2.42 -34.69
CA ALA A 14 -16.12 -1.36 -33.99
C ALA A 14 -16.15 -1.45 -32.44
N GLY A 15 -15.20 -2.21 -31.90
CA GLY A 15 -14.96 -2.34 -30.46
C GLY A 15 -13.51 -2.10 -30.05
N LEU A 16 -12.67 -1.50 -30.92
CA LEU A 16 -11.33 -1.00 -30.57
C LEU A 16 -11.40 0.36 -29.86
N GLY A 17 -12.47 0.57 -29.09
CA GLY A 17 -12.76 1.79 -28.33
C GLY A 17 -13.02 1.44 -26.88
N LEU A 18 -12.12 0.72 -26.24
CA LEU A 18 -12.11 0.60 -24.77
C LEU A 18 -10.68 0.85 -24.29
N SER A 19 -10.47 2.14 -24.04
CA SER A 19 -9.67 2.62 -22.91
C SER A 19 -8.31 1.95 -22.79
N ALA A 20 -7.30 2.59 -23.38
CA ALA A 20 -6.10 2.84 -22.61
C ALA A 20 -6.59 3.46 -21.30
N ILE A 21 -6.75 2.62 -20.26
CA ILE A 21 -6.88 3.10 -18.90
C ILE A 21 -5.55 3.82 -18.71
N SER A 22 -5.55 5.11 -18.98
CA SER A 22 -4.57 6.01 -18.41
C SER A 22 -4.75 5.80 -16.93
N THR A 23 -4.00 4.85 -16.37
CA THR A 23 -3.67 4.87 -14.96
C THR A 23 -3.03 6.23 -14.82
N ASN A 24 -3.83 7.23 -14.43
CA ASN A 24 -3.33 8.52 -14.04
C ASN A 24 -2.30 8.15 -12.98
N ALA A 25 -1.03 8.23 -13.36
CA ALA A 25 0.07 8.27 -12.43
C ALA A 25 -0.11 9.62 -11.73
N ASN A 26 -1.14 9.69 -10.87
CA ASN A 26 -1.30 10.76 -9.91
C ASN A 26 0.06 10.80 -9.24
N ALA A 27 0.84 11.83 -9.57
CA ALA A 27 2.14 12.02 -8.97
C ALA A 27 1.90 11.94 -7.47
N LEU A 28 2.37 10.84 -6.87
CA LEU A 28 2.02 10.43 -5.51
C LEU A 28 2.61 11.45 -4.55
N SER A 29 1.85 12.50 -4.32
CA SER A 29 2.32 13.70 -3.65
C SER A 29 2.51 13.36 -2.18
N TRP A 30 3.62 13.86 -1.63
CA TRP A 30 3.92 13.68 -0.24
C TRP A 30 2.97 14.52 0.60
N HIS A 31 2.12 13.87 1.38
CA HIS A 31 1.21 14.55 2.29
C HIS A 31 1.67 14.40 3.74
N LYS A 32 1.26 15.37 4.56
CA LYS A 32 1.43 15.29 6.02
C LYS A 32 0.35 14.38 6.60
N GLY A 33 0.65 13.79 7.74
CA GLY A 33 -0.31 12.99 8.51
C GLY A 33 -0.29 11.51 8.14
N THR A 34 -0.31 10.68 9.16
CA THR A 34 -0.29 9.22 9.02
C THR A 34 -1.60 8.71 8.43
N PRO A 35 -1.59 7.92 7.35
CA PRO A 35 -2.78 7.28 6.80
C PRO A 35 -3.56 6.53 7.88
N ARG A 36 -4.87 6.75 7.97
CA ARG A 36 -5.71 6.19 9.05
C ARG A 36 -5.64 4.67 9.11
N VAL A 37 -5.55 4.01 7.95
CA VAL A 37 -5.45 2.55 7.82
C VAL A 37 -4.18 1.96 8.44
N LEU A 38 -3.10 2.74 8.51
CA LEU A 38 -1.84 2.30 9.13
C LEU A 38 -1.83 2.50 10.64
N ARG A 39 -2.72 3.33 11.18
CA ARG A 39 -2.71 3.68 12.60
C ARG A 39 -3.15 2.49 13.45
N GLY A 40 -2.48 2.29 14.58
CA GLY A 40 -2.76 1.20 15.51
C GLY A 40 -1.52 0.68 16.21
N TYR A 41 -1.73 -0.38 16.98
CA TYR A 41 -0.68 -1.20 17.58
C TYR A 41 -0.52 -2.47 16.75
N TRP A 42 0.71 -2.84 16.48
CA TRP A 42 1.05 -3.98 15.67
C TRP A 42 2.12 -4.79 16.39
N ASP A 43 1.87 -6.08 16.61
CA ASP A 43 2.76 -6.97 17.36
C ASP A 43 3.43 -7.97 16.42
N ASN A 44 4.75 -8.10 16.53
CA ASN A 44 5.49 -9.17 15.88
C ASN A 44 5.60 -10.35 16.84
N ASN A 45 4.70 -11.33 16.72
CA ASN A 45 4.67 -12.50 17.61
C ASN A 45 5.97 -13.30 17.67
N LYS A 46 6.81 -13.24 16.61
CA LYS A 46 8.08 -13.97 16.54
C LYS A 46 9.20 -13.24 17.25
N ALA A 47 9.39 -11.95 16.94
CA ALA A 47 10.45 -11.14 17.54
C ALA A 47 10.05 -10.53 18.89
N LYS A 48 8.75 -10.56 19.22
CA LYS A 48 8.12 -9.88 20.36
C LYS A 48 8.29 -8.35 20.34
N ASP A 49 8.56 -7.80 19.16
CA ASP A 49 8.60 -6.36 18.93
C ASP A 49 7.19 -5.79 18.77
N GLU A 50 6.96 -4.59 19.29
CA GLU A 50 5.72 -3.82 19.07
C GLU A 50 5.99 -2.62 18.16
N LEU A 51 5.06 -2.35 17.26
CA LEU A 51 5.06 -1.22 16.34
C LEU A 51 3.79 -0.40 16.62
N GLN A 52 3.95 0.81 17.12
CA GLN A 52 2.84 1.73 17.34
C GLN A 52 2.89 2.83 16.27
N ILE A 53 1.84 2.90 15.47
CA ILE A 53 1.68 3.92 14.43
C ILE A 53 0.54 4.85 14.86
N SER A 54 0.88 6.09 15.20
CA SER A 54 -0.08 7.12 15.59
C SER A 54 -0.21 8.20 14.51
N SER A 55 -1.08 9.20 14.74
CA SER A 55 -1.25 10.34 13.83
C SER A 55 0.00 11.22 13.71
N LYS A 56 0.88 11.20 14.73
CA LYS A 56 2.04 12.09 14.85
C LYS A 56 3.39 11.37 14.92
N LEU A 57 3.41 10.11 15.33
CA LEU A 57 4.60 9.38 15.76
C LEU A 57 4.53 7.93 15.27
N ILE A 58 5.68 7.36 14.92
CA ILE A 58 5.88 5.91 14.83
C ILE A 58 6.86 5.50 15.93
N TYR A 59 6.49 4.50 16.72
CA TYR A 59 7.35 3.85 17.70
C TYR A 59 7.60 2.40 17.32
N VAL A 60 8.84 1.98 17.51
CA VAL A 60 9.23 0.57 17.45
C VAL A 60 9.79 0.25 18.83
N ILE A 61 9.17 -0.71 19.50
CA ILE A 61 9.50 -1.15 20.84
C ILE A 61 10.05 -2.57 20.69
N PRO A 62 11.38 -2.74 20.65
CA PRO A 62 11.97 -4.06 20.54
C PRO A 62 11.78 -4.86 21.83
N TYR A 63 11.72 -6.18 21.73
CA TYR A 63 11.62 -7.05 22.91
C TYR A 63 12.82 -6.86 23.86
N GLY A 64 12.55 -6.45 25.10
CA GLY A 64 13.57 -6.24 26.14
C GLY A 64 14.46 -5.01 25.97
N GLY A 65 14.17 -4.12 25.01
CA GLY A 65 14.96 -2.93 24.73
C GLY A 65 14.24 -1.62 24.99
N ALA A 66 14.98 -0.52 24.91
CA ALA A 66 14.40 0.82 24.92
C ALA A 66 13.73 1.11 23.57
N SER A 67 12.54 1.71 23.60
CA SER A 67 11.85 2.19 22.41
C SER A 67 12.75 3.13 21.61
N VAL A 68 12.79 2.98 20.29
CA VAL A 68 13.46 3.97 19.45
C VAL A 68 12.70 5.30 19.52
N SER A 69 13.44 6.41 19.50
CA SER A 69 12.89 7.75 19.59
C SER A 69 11.72 7.96 18.63
N PRO A 70 10.64 8.63 19.07
CA PRO A 70 9.48 8.86 18.25
C PRO A 70 9.85 9.59 16.97
N VAL A 71 9.45 9.02 15.85
CA VAL A 71 9.65 9.66 14.57
C VAL A 71 8.60 10.76 14.36
N LYS A 72 9.01 12.03 14.42
CA LYS A 72 8.16 13.21 14.18
C LYS A 72 8.25 13.68 12.72
N SER A 73 7.23 14.41 12.26
CA SER A 73 7.20 15.09 10.95
C SER A 73 7.28 14.16 9.73
N ILE A 74 6.68 12.98 9.84
CA ILE A 74 6.63 12.01 8.75
C ILE A 74 5.70 12.49 7.65
N LYS A 75 6.19 12.46 6.41
CA LYS A 75 5.36 12.60 5.23
C LYS A 75 5.13 11.24 4.62
N TYR A 76 3.93 11.01 4.10
CA TYR A 76 3.55 9.75 3.48
C TYR A 76 3.17 9.98 2.03
N ARG A 77 3.33 8.94 1.22
CA ARG A 77 2.71 8.81 -0.09
C ARG A 77 2.26 7.37 -0.27
N TYR A 78 1.06 7.16 -0.78
CA TYR A 78 0.65 5.85 -1.26
C TYR A 78 1.49 5.49 -2.48
N VAL A 79 1.87 4.23 -2.70
CA VAL A 79 2.62 3.80 -3.89
C VAL A 79 1.96 2.66 -4.65
N GLY A 80 0.70 2.36 -4.32
CA GLY A 80 -0.04 1.24 -4.88
C GLY A 80 0.17 -0.06 -4.10
N TYR A 81 -0.63 -1.06 -4.43
CA TYR A 81 -0.54 -2.42 -3.86
C TYR A 81 -0.45 -2.43 -2.32
N HIS A 82 -1.30 -1.63 -1.65
CA HIS A 82 -1.34 -1.50 -0.18
C HIS A 82 0.00 -1.07 0.44
N THR A 83 0.86 -0.44 -0.35
CA THR A 83 2.18 0.00 0.07
C THR A 83 2.20 1.53 0.21
N TYR A 84 2.75 1.99 1.33
CA TYR A 84 2.94 3.39 1.64
C TYR A 84 4.42 3.65 1.79
N GLN A 85 4.92 4.69 1.14
CA GLN A 85 6.24 5.22 1.43
C GLN A 85 6.12 6.31 2.48
N TYR A 86 7.09 6.34 3.38
CA TYR A 86 7.25 7.39 4.36
C TYR A 86 8.62 8.03 4.20
N LYS A 87 8.71 9.31 4.55
CA LYS A 87 9.99 10.04 4.65
C LYS A 87 10.05 10.89 5.91
N GLN A 88 11.24 10.94 6.48
CA GLN A 88 11.60 11.72 7.65
C GLN A 88 13.00 12.32 7.41
N GLY A 89 13.09 13.61 7.13
CA GLY A 89 14.35 14.23 6.75
C GLY A 89 14.95 13.54 5.51
N LEU A 90 16.17 13.02 5.66
CA LEU A 90 16.87 12.26 4.61
C LEU A 90 16.46 10.76 4.57
N TYR A 91 15.80 10.26 5.61
CA TYR A 91 15.41 8.86 5.70
C TYR A 91 14.11 8.60 4.94
N THR A 92 14.08 7.50 4.19
CA THR A 92 12.86 7.02 3.52
C THR A 92 12.70 5.53 3.77
N GLY A 93 11.44 5.08 3.86
CA GLY A 93 11.12 3.67 4.02
C GLY A 93 9.74 3.34 3.47
N LYS A 94 9.39 2.07 3.52
CA LYS A 94 8.10 1.54 3.06
C LYS A 94 7.39 0.82 4.21
N ILE A 95 6.08 0.98 4.23
CA ILE A 95 5.15 0.22 5.06
C ILE A 95 4.22 -0.49 4.09
N LYS A 96 4.23 -1.82 4.09
CA LYS A 96 3.32 -2.62 3.27
C LYS A 96 2.25 -3.21 4.16
N LEU A 97 1.01 -2.90 3.85
CA LEU A 97 -0.16 -3.46 4.48
C LEU A 97 -0.60 -4.70 3.68
N SER A 98 -1.03 -5.75 4.38
CA SER A 98 -1.71 -6.89 3.78
C SER A 98 -3.06 -6.48 3.21
N THR A 99 -3.57 -7.21 2.20
CA THR A 99 -4.86 -6.90 1.56
C THR A 99 -6.04 -6.88 2.53
N ASN A 100 -5.96 -7.68 3.61
CA ASN A 100 -6.98 -7.75 4.66
C ASN A 100 -6.73 -6.78 5.83
N HIS A 101 -5.66 -5.97 5.76
CA HIS A 101 -5.26 -5.00 6.78
C HIS A 101 -4.94 -5.59 8.18
N HIS A 102 -4.73 -6.90 8.29
CA HIS A 102 -4.39 -7.57 9.56
C HIS A 102 -2.89 -7.62 9.84
N TYR A 103 -2.06 -7.43 8.80
CA TYR A 103 -0.61 -7.48 8.91
C TYR A 103 0.06 -6.27 8.25
N VAL A 104 1.13 -5.80 8.86
CA VAL A 104 2.04 -4.77 8.35
C VAL A 104 3.45 -5.34 8.26
N LYS A 105 4.13 -5.02 7.15
CA LYS A 105 5.58 -5.16 7.00
C LYS A 105 6.21 -3.77 7.03
N PHE A 106 7.06 -3.53 8.02
CA PHE A 106 7.78 -2.27 8.18
C PHE A 106 9.21 -2.43 7.66
N GLN A 107 9.61 -1.62 6.67
CA GLN A 107 10.95 -1.68 6.10
C GLN A 107 12.00 -1.26 7.14
N GLY A 108 13.06 -2.06 7.26
CA GLY A 108 14.12 -1.84 8.25
C GLY A 108 13.98 -2.70 9.51
N ILE A 109 12.85 -3.40 9.68
CA ILE A 109 12.66 -4.38 10.75
C ILE A 109 12.26 -5.71 10.15
N SER A 110 12.91 -6.79 10.57
CA SER A 110 12.58 -8.13 10.14
C SER A 110 11.25 -8.59 10.75
N GLY A 111 10.33 -9.04 9.92
CA GLY A 111 9.11 -9.71 10.35
C GLY A 111 7.83 -9.13 9.79
N LEU A 112 6.73 -9.74 10.20
CA LEU A 112 5.36 -9.29 9.94
C LEU A 112 4.75 -8.94 11.28
N PHE A 113 4.21 -7.73 11.39
CA PHE A 113 3.50 -7.27 12.57
C PHE A 113 2.02 -7.51 12.35
N ALA A 114 1.39 -8.31 13.21
CA ALA A 114 -0.04 -8.52 13.24
C ALA A 114 -0.71 -7.38 13.98
N LYS A 115 -1.91 -7.00 13.57
CA LYS A 115 -2.69 -6.00 14.28
C LYS A 115 -3.08 -6.55 15.66
N LYS A 116 -2.85 -5.76 16.70
CA LYS A 116 -3.26 -6.06 18.08
C LYS A 116 -4.75 -5.77 18.27
#